data_AF-A0A7L1XVI9-F1
#
_entry.id   AF-A0A7L1XVI9-F1
#
_cell.length_a   1.000
_cell.length_b   1.000
_cell.length_c   1.000
_cell.angle_alpha   90.00
_cell.angle_beta   90.00
_cell.angle_gamma   90.00
#
_symmetry.space_group_name_H-M   'P 1'
#
loop_
_entity.id
_entity.type
_entity.pdbx_description
1 polymer ?
#
loop_
_entity_poly.entity_id
_entity_poly.type
_entity_poly.pdbx_seq_one_letter_code
_entity_poly.pdbx_strand_id
1 'polypeptide(L)'
;MHRMMKEESSFRTSSLENATRDSSKEKLHMKLCSGSCHAEQILQTLNSYRRSGIFTDVVLLIDGQEFPCHRATLSANSTYFRAMFGGNLKEGHQDIINIQKISASTMSLLLDYMYGGNIIIQEDNVEGILELSDLLEISKLRDACVTFLEGQLHPCNCLGIMKFADSFSIASLTEKSKRFMLECFVEVSCHEEFLEMGVKELIEYLSDEELVVPKEEVVFEAVMRWVRHDIPARKGALKDLLEHVRLPLLDPTYFLEKVEMDGLIQDSKECIPLLHEARKYYILGNEVSSLRSRPRRFMEMAEVIIVIGGCDKKGLLKLPFTDLYHPKSRQWTALSSVPGYTKSEFAACTLKNDVYISGGHISSNDVWVLSSQLNVWIKVACLQKGRWRHKMATLQGKIYAVGGFDGFYRLSSVECYDTFSNSWSTLAPLPQAVSSAAVVSCLNKLYVMGGAVDDTANTDKVQCYNPEENKWTLLSPTPFYQRCISAVCLDNIIYVVGGLLSKIFSYDPRKDSWREVATLPGPLESCGLTVCGGKIYILGGRDENGEGTDKAFTFDPATGMVEQQPPLQRCTSYHGCVTILQRMNR
;
A
#
# COMPACT_ATOMS: atom_id res chain seq x y z
N MET A 1 44.25 12.05 -46.83
CA MET A 1 43.22 11.14 -46.30
C MET A 1 43.60 10.82 -44.86
N HIS A 2 42.86 11.32 -43.85
CA HIS A 2 42.93 10.99 -42.39
C HIS A 2 44.30 11.03 -41.64
N ARG A 3 44.42 11.38 -40.33
CA ARG A 3 43.55 12.08 -39.35
C ARG A 3 44.38 12.34 -38.05
N MET A 4 44.09 13.41 -37.29
CA MET A 4 44.57 13.68 -35.88
C MET A 4 46.09 13.93 -35.71
N MET A 5 46.66 14.67 -34.73
CA MET A 5 46.23 15.48 -33.54
C MET A 5 47.47 16.34 -33.08
N LYS A 6 47.49 17.49 -32.37
CA LYS A 6 46.57 18.38 -31.60
C LYS A 6 45.94 17.77 -30.33
N GLU A 7 45.78 18.41 -29.16
CA GLU A 7 46.19 19.70 -28.55
C GLU A 7 46.08 19.48 -27.01
N GLU A 8 46.80 20.10 -26.06
CA GLU A 8 47.44 21.42 -25.94
C GLU A 8 46.46 22.59 -25.63
N SER A 9 46.88 23.58 -24.82
CA SER A 9 45.99 24.52 -24.11
C SER A 9 46.13 25.99 -24.57
N SER A 10 45.04 26.77 -24.48
CA SER A 10 45.09 28.24 -24.67
C SER A 10 44.01 28.98 -23.88
N PHE A 11 44.33 30.20 -23.46
CA PHE A 11 43.43 31.11 -22.73
C PHE A 11 42.33 31.69 -23.66
N ARG A 12 41.15 31.97 -23.08
CA ARG A 12 40.07 32.65 -23.80
C ARG A 12 40.28 34.17 -23.84
N THR A 13 39.99 34.77 -24.99
CA THR A 13 39.93 36.22 -25.22
C THR A 13 38.61 36.83 -24.75
N SER A 14 38.61 38.12 -24.46
CA SER A 14 37.39 38.91 -24.20
C SER A 14 36.73 39.34 -25.51
N SER A 15 35.42 39.11 -25.63
CA SER A 15 34.61 39.60 -26.75
C SER A 15 34.07 41.00 -26.49
N LEU A 16 34.27 41.91 -27.46
CA LEU A 16 33.49 43.14 -27.59
C LEU A 16 32.30 42.86 -28.51
N GLU A 17 31.08 43.25 -28.12
CA GLU A 17 29.91 43.15 -28.99
C GLU A 17 29.22 44.49 -29.22
N ASN A 18 29.08 44.82 -30.52
CA ASN A 18 27.98 45.55 -31.15
C ASN A 18 27.54 46.89 -30.53
N ALA A 19 28.14 47.98 -31.05
CA ALA A 19 27.52 49.30 -31.01
C ALA A 19 26.47 49.44 -32.14
N THR A 20 25.19 49.53 -31.79
CA THR A 20 24.14 49.96 -32.73
C THR A 20 24.21 51.47 -32.95
N ARG A 21 24.25 51.91 -34.21
CA ARG A 21 24.10 53.32 -34.58
C ARG A 21 22.65 53.62 -34.89
N ASP A 22 22.05 54.52 -34.11
CA ASP A 22 20.88 55.30 -34.51
C ASP A 22 21.16 56.78 -34.18
N SER A 23 20.61 57.71 -34.96
CA SER A 23 21.15 59.06 -35.12
C SER A 23 20.23 60.17 -34.62
N SER A 24 20.22 60.43 -33.29
CA SER A 24 20.07 61.79 -32.76
C SER A 24 20.43 61.92 -31.27
N LYS A 25 21.04 63.07 -30.91
CA LYS A 25 21.37 63.54 -29.54
C LYS A 25 22.34 62.66 -28.74
N GLU A 26 23.59 63.11 -28.66
CA GLU A 26 24.62 62.50 -27.83
C GLU A 26 24.32 62.62 -26.32
N LYS A 27 24.19 61.48 -25.66
CA LYS A 27 24.74 61.27 -24.30
C LYS A 27 25.43 59.91 -24.26
N LEU A 28 26.76 59.93 -24.24
CA LEU A 28 27.61 58.73 -24.09
C LEU A 28 27.50 58.16 -22.67
N HIS A 29 26.41 57.47 -22.39
CA HIS A 29 26.21 56.71 -21.15
C HIS A 29 26.98 55.39 -21.18
N MET A 30 28.30 55.44 -20.97
CA MET A 30 29.05 54.24 -20.60
C MET A 30 28.64 53.79 -19.20
N LYS A 31 27.97 52.63 -19.10
CA LYS A 31 27.93 51.86 -17.85
C LYS A 31 29.27 51.15 -17.68
N LEU A 32 30.17 51.72 -16.90
CA LEU A 32 31.32 50.96 -16.40
C LEU A 32 30.81 49.91 -15.41
N CYS A 33 31.30 48.67 -15.51
CA CYS A 33 30.89 47.51 -14.71
C CYS A 33 29.39 47.11 -14.83
N SER A 34 29.09 46.26 -15.82
CA SER A 34 27.87 45.43 -15.85
C SER A 34 28.26 43.94 -15.94
N GLY A 35 28.72 43.37 -14.83
CA GLY A 35 29.16 41.98 -14.73
C GLY A 35 29.59 41.58 -13.32
N SER A 36 29.72 40.29 -13.06
CA SER A 36 30.07 39.71 -11.75
C SER A 36 31.44 40.14 -11.21
N CYS A 37 32.40 40.38 -12.11
CA CYS A 37 33.81 40.60 -11.79
C CYS A 37 34.09 41.72 -10.78
N HIS A 38 33.30 42.80 -10.76
CA HIS A 38 33.55 43.91 -9.83
C HIS A 38 33.19 43.55 -8.38
N ALA A 39 32.06 42.87 -8.17
CA ALA A 39 31.65 42.40 -6.84
C ALA A 39 32.59 41.30 -6.32
N GLU A 40 33.02 40.41 -7.22
CA GLU A 40 34.00 39.36 -6.94
C GLU A 40 35.36 39.94 -6.52
N GLN A 41 35.88 40.96 -7.23
CA GLN A 41 37.11 41.67 -6.86
C GLN A 41 37.01 42.37 -5.49
N ILE A 42 35.85 42.92 -5.12
CA ILE A 42 35.63 43.50 -3.79
C ILE A 42 35.69 42.41 -2.72
N LEU A 43 35.02 41.27 -2.92
CA LEU A 43 35.05 40.14 -1.98
C LEU A 43 36.46 39.56 -1.82
N GLN A 44 37.18 39.36 -2.93
CA GLN A 44 38.59 38.93 -2.90
C GLN A 44 39.49 39.91 -2.14
N THR A 45 39.28 41.23 -2.32
CA THR A 45 39.99 42.27 -1.54
C THR A 45 39.65 42.20 -0.05
N LEU A 46 38.37 42.03 0.31
CA LEU A 46 37.97 41.86 1.71
C LEU A 46 38.53 40.56 2.32
N ASN A 47 38.75 39.51 1.52
CA ASN A 47 39.39 38.27 1.98
C ASN A 47 40.89 38.46 2.24
N SER A 48 41.59 39.30 1.46
CA SER A 48 43.01 39.60 1.71
C SER A 48 43.19 40.48 2.96
N TYR A 49 42.28 41.43 3.19
CA TYR A 49 42.20 42.20 4.44
C TYR A 49 41.94 41.29 5.65
N ARG A 50 40.96 40.36 5.55
CA ARG A 50 40.67 39.35 6.57
C ARG A 50 41.91 38.51 6.92
N ARG A 51 42.58 37.96 5.91
CA ARG A 51 43.78 37.12 6.05
C ARG A 51 45.04 37.86 6.52
N SER A 52 45.01 39.20 6.57
CA SER A 52 46.09 40.04 7.08
C SER A 52 45.75 40.78 8.39
N GLY A 53 44.53 40.61 8.91
CA GLY A 53 44.06 41.31 10.13
C GLY A 53 43.89 42.82 9.95
N ILE A 54 43.76 43.32 8.71
CA ILE A 54 43.65 44.74 8.41
C ILE A 54 42.17 45.08 8.22
N PHE A 55 41.71 46.19 8.82
CA PHE A 55 40.32 46.69 8.79
C PHE A 55 39.22 45.74 9.33
N THR A 56 39.59 44.62 9.97
CA THR A 56 38.68 43.72 10.68
C THR A 56 38.18 44.33 11.99
N ASP A 57 36.89 44.21 12.28
CA ASP A 57 36.16 44.87 13.38
C ASP A 57 35.51 43.88 14.38
N VAL A 58 35.78 42.58 14.22
CA VAL A 58 35.42 41.51 15.15
C VAL A 58 36.36 40.31 14.98
N VAL A 59 36.62 39.56 16.06
CA VAL A 59 37.32 38.28 16.05
C VAL A 59 36.37 37.18 16.53
N LEU A 60 36.21 36.11 15.75
CA LEU A 60 35.51 34.91 16.22
C LEU A 60 36.53 33.97 16.88
N LEU A 61 36.26 33.54 18.11
CA LEU A 61 37.11 32.63 18.88
C LEU A 61 36.44 31.24 18.93
N ILE A 62 37.05 30.24 18.29
CA ILE A 62 36.48 28.90 18.07
C ILE A 62 37.59 27.87 18.26
N ASP A 63 37.40 26.86 19.12
CA ASP A 63 38.43 25.90 19.56
C ASP A 63 39.76 26.53 20.03
N GLY A 64 39.73 27.79 20.49
CA GLY A 64 40.94 28.56 20.84
C GLY A 64 41.71 29.14 19.65
N GLN A 65 41.18 29.04 18.43
CA GLN A 65 41.68 29.71 17.23
C GLN A 65 40.93 31.03 17.01
N GLU A 66 41.68 32.07 16.64
CA GLU A 66 41.15 33.41 16.38
C GLU A 66 40.94 33.66 14.87
N PHE A 67 39.72 34.00 14.50
CA PHE A 67 39.32 34.33 13.13
C PHE A 67 38.94 35.81 13.03
N PRO A 68 39.88 36.72 12.72
CA PRO A 68 39.57 38.13 12.49
C PRO A 68 38.68 38.28 11.25
N CYS A 69 37.59 39.03 11.38
CA CYS A 69 36.49 39.12 10.41
C CYS A 69 35.94 40.56 10.30
N HIS A 70 35.01 40.77 9.36
CA HIS A 70 34.28 42.03 9.19
C HIS A 70 32.78 41.81 9.46
N ARG A 71 32.20 42.49 10.46
CA ARG A 71 30.79 42.40 10.87
C ARG A 71 29.82 42.62 9.70
N ALA A 72 30.17 43.54 8.80
CA ALA A 72 29.39 43.83 7.60
C ALA A 72 29.33 42.62 6.64
N THR A 73 30.44 41.93 6.37
CA THR A 73 30.47 40.75 5.48
C THR A 73 29.79 39.54 6.13
N LEU A 74 29.94 39.37 7.45
CA LEU A 74 29.22 38.34 8.19
C LEU A 74 27.69 38.57 8.11
N SER A 75 27.23 39.79 8.41
CA SER A 75 25.81 40.19 8.34
C SER A 75 25.21 40.15 6.93
N ALA A 76 26.04 40.27 5.88
CA ALA A 76 25.60 40.21 4.49
C ALA A 76 25.31 38.78 4.01
N ASN A 77 25.94 37.78 4.63
CA ASN A 77 25.83 36.37 4.26
C ASN A 77 24.99 35.53 5.25
N SER A 78 24.75 36.01 6.48
CA SER A 78 24.07 35.29 7.56
C SER A 78 23.08 36.20 8.29
N THR A 79 21.82 35.76 8.42
CA THR A 79 20.81 36.48 9.20
C THR A 79 21.05 36.38 10.71
N TYR A 80 21.64 35.27 11.19
CA TYR A 80 22.11 35.13 12.57
C TYR A 80 23.12 36.23 12.96
N PHE A 81 24.20 36.42 12.18
CA PHE A 81 25.17 37.49 12.47
C PHE A 81 24.56 38.89 12.32
N ARG A 82 23.64 39.08 11.36
CA ARG A 82 22.89 40.33 11.21
C ARG A 82 22.02 40.64 12.43
N ALA A 83 21.40 39.64 13.04
CA ALA A 83 20.62 39.78 14.27
C ALA A 83 21.53 40.03 15.49
N MET A 84 22.69 39.35 15.56
CA MET A 84 23.68 39.53 16.61
C MET A 84 24.25 40.95 16.66
N PHE A 85 24.65 41.50 15.51
CA PHE A 85 25.28 42.82 15.42
C PHE A 85 24.27 43.97 15.27
N GLY A 86 23.06 43.70 14.80
CA GLY A 86 21.98 44.70 14.68
C GLY A 86 21.05 44.80 15.89
N GLY A 87 21.16 43.88 16.86
CA GLY A 87 20.32 43.82 18.06
C GLY A 87 20.99 44.32 19.34
N ASN A 88 20.21 44.47 20.41
CA ASN A 88 20.69 44.88 21.75
C ASN A 88 21.40 43.72 22.50
N LEU A 89 22.07 42.82 21.79
CA LEU A 89 22.84 41.71 22.36
C LEU A 89 24.20 42.22 22.86
N LYS A 90 24.72 41.60 23.93
CA LYS A 90 26.00 42.01 24.54
C LYS A 90 27.16 41.67 23.61
N GLU A 91 27.04 40.51 22.99
CA GLU A 91 27.90 39.90 21.97
C GLU A 91 28.04 40.84 20.76
N GLY A 92 26.97 41.57 20.42
CA GLY A 92 26.98 42.61 19.38
C GLY A 92 27.99 43.74 19.62
N HIS A 93 28.38 43.97 20.88
CA HIS A 93 29.31 45.02 21.31
C HIS A 93 30.67 44.49 21.78
N GLN A 94 30.95 43.19 21.58
CA GLN A 94 32.23 42.57 21.95
C GLN A 94 33.17 42.48 20.75
N ASP A 95 34.45 42.81 20.95
CA ASP A 95 35.48 42.69 19.90
C ASP A 95 35.89 41.24 19.63
N ILE A 96 35.76 40.36 20.63
CA ILE A 96 36.02 38.92 20.54
C ILE A 96 34.75 38.16 20.92
N ILE A 97 34.29 37.26 20.04
CA ILE A 97 33.04 36.51 20.19
C ILE A 97 33.36 35.02 20.19
N ASN A 98 33.15 34.36 21.33
CA ASN A 98 33.32 32.92 21.48
C ASN A 98 32.08 32.18 20.97
N ILE A 99 32.23 31.37 19.92
CA ILE A 99 31.15 30.50 19.42
C ILE A 99 31.50 29.05 19.72
N GLN A 100 30.68 28.42 20.57
CA GLN A 100 30.90 27.06 21.07
C GLN A 100 30.23 26.02 20.18
N LYS A 101 30.69 24.77 20.25
CA LYS A 101 30.21 23.62 19.46
C LYS A 101 30.44 23.72 17.95
N ILE A 102 31.51 24.39 17.53
CA ILE A 102 31.89 24.52 16.12
C ILE A 102 33.34 24.07 16.00
N SER A 103 33.67 23.26 15.00
CA SER A 103 35.07 22.98 14.67
C SER A 103 35.71 24.16 13.93
N ALA A 104 36.91 24.55 14.37
CA ALA A 104 37.67 25.64 13.73
C ALA A 104 37.96 25.38 12.23
N SER A 105 38.11 24.11 11.83
CA SER A 105 38.29 23.71 10.43
C SER A 105 37.09 24.06 9.55
N THR A 106 35.87 23.71 9.97
CA THR A 106 34.65 23.97 9.21
C THR A 106 34.30 25.46 9.19
N MET A 107 34.55 26.19 10.29
CA MET A 107 34.43 27.66 10.25
C MET A 107 35.41 28.30 9.25
N SER A 108 36.64 27.78 9.13
CA SER A 108 37.60 28.28 8.14
C SER A 108 37.09 28.12 6.71
N LEU A 109 36.51 26.96 6.37
CA LEU A 109 35.84 26.70 5.09
C LEU A 109 34.65 27.65 4.87
N LEU A 110 33.85 27.89 5.90
CA LEU A 110 32.70 28.81 5.82
C LEU A 110 33.15 30.26 5.62
N LEU A 111 34.21 30.71 6.27
CA LEU A 111 34.74 32.06 6.06
C LEU A 111 35.35 32.22 4.67
N ASP A 112 36.02 31.19 4.13
CA ASP A 112 36.45 31.21 2.73
C ASP A 112 35.26 31.18 1.75
N TYR A 113 34.11 30.58 2.10
CA TYR A 113 32.86 30.73 1.35
C TYR A 113 32.29 32.17 1.43
N MET A 114 32.12 32.72 2.62
CA MET A 114 31.53 34.06 2.84
C MET A 114 32.34 35.21 2.20
N TYR A 115 33.65 35.01 2.01
CA TYR A 115 34.56 35.97 1.40
C TYR A 115 35.06 35.60 -0.01
N GLY A 116 34.87 34.35 -0.47
CA GLY A 116 35.37 33.84 -1.75
C GLY A 116 34.30 33.25 -2.67
N GLY A 117 33.05 33.12 -2.20
CA GLY A 117 31.89 32.64 -2.96
C GLY A 117 31.88 31.14 -3.29
N ASN A 118 32.93 30.40 -2.93
CA ASN A 118 33.15 29.00 -3.32
C ASN A 118 33.41 28.13 -2.09
N ILE A 119 32.89 26.90 -2.10
CA ILE A 119 33.13 25.86 -1.10
C ILE A 119 33.08 24.48 -1.78
N ILE A 120 33.77 23.49 -1.22
CA ILE A 120 33.79 22.11 -1.72
C ILE A 120 33.13 21.23 -0.67
N ILE A 121 31.94 20.72 -0.97
CA ILE A 121 31.19 19.81 -0.11
C ILE A 121 31.65 18.38 -0.41
N GLN A 122 31.96 17.63 0.65
CA GLN A 122 32.51 16.27 0.62
C GLN A 122 31.94 15.46 1.80
N GLU A 123 32.04 14.13 1.73
CA GLU A 123 31.48 13.21 2.74
C GLU A 123 32.02 13.46 4.16
N ASP A 124 33.27 13.90 4.29
CA ASP A 124 33.94 14.18 5.57
C ASP A 124 33.62 15.56 6.15
N ASN A 125 33.02 16.47 5.36
CA ASN A 125 32.77 17.85 5.77
C ASN A 125 31.30 18.28 5.72
N VAL A 126 30.44 17.56 4.99
CA VAL A 126 29.03 17.93 4.79
C VAL A 126 28.25 18.01 6.11
N GLU A 127 28.58 17.17 7.10
CA GLU A 127 27.96 17.18 8.43
C GLU A 127 28.14 18.54 9.12
N GLY A 128 29.39 18.95 9.35
CA GLY A 128 29.69 20.23 9.99
C GLY A 128 29.30 21.43 9.16
N ILE A 129 29.39 21.37 7.81
CA ILE A 129 28.95 22.47 6.94
C ILE A 129 27.42 22.64 7.05
N LEU A 130 26.64 21.55 7.11
CA LEU A 130 25.20 21.63 7.30
C LEU A 130 24.86 22.22 8.68
N GLU A 131 25.47 21.70 9.76
CA GLU A 131 25.26 22.21 11.13
C GLU A 131 25.52 23.72 11.21
N LEU A 132 26.63 24.19 10.63
CA LEU A 132 26.93 25.62 10.52
C LEU A 132 25.94 26.39 9.66
N SER A 133 25.50 25.83 8.54
CA SER A 133 24.56 26.51 7.64
C SER A 133 23.16 26.67 8.25
N ASP A 134 22.77 25.76 9.15
CA ASP A 134 21.52 25.83 9.89
C ASP A 134 21.65 26.82 11.07
N LEU A 135 22.67 26.63 11.92
CA LEU A 135 22.97 27.49 13.09
C LEU A 135 23.17 28.97 12.72
N LEU A 136 23.78 29.25 11.56
CA LEU A 136 24.07 30.60 11.09
C LEU A 136 23.06 31.10 10.05
N GLU A 137 21.99 30.34 9.79
CA GLU A 137 20.89 30.67 8.88
C GLU A 137 21.32 30.97 7.41
N ILE A 138 22.31 30.23 6.89
CA ILE A 138 22.88 30.42 5.55
C ILE A 138 22.20 29.47 4.56
N SER A 139 20.93 29.77 4.22
CA SER A 139 20.03 28.87 3.48
C SER A 139 20.64 28.30 2.19
N LYS A 140 21.33 29.10 1.39
CA LYS A 140 21.96 28.64 0.13
C LYS A 140 22.98 27.50 0.32
N LEU A 141 23.67 27.51 1.46
CA LEU A 141 24.68 26.49 1.78
C LEU A 141 24.01 25.23 2.33
N ARG A 142 22.97 25.41 3.14
CA ARG A 142 22.06 24.36 3.60
C ARG A 142 21.44 23.59 2.43
N ASP A 143 20.86 24.31 1.47
CA ASP A 143 20.24 23.76 0.26
C ASP A 143 21.27 22.99 -0.61
N ALA A 144 22.51 23.48 -0.68
CA ALA A 144 23.61 22.79 -1.38
C ALA A 144 24.03 21.49 -0.67
N CYS A 145 24.12 21.49 0.67
CA CYS A 145 24.40 20.29 1.46
C CYS A 145 23.28 19.25 1.33
N VAL A 146 22.02 19.69 1.37
CA VAL A 146 20.86 18.82 1.10
C VAL A 146 20.93 18.23 -0.30
N THR A 147 21.22 19.04 -1.32
CA THR A 147 21.36 18.57 -2.71
C THR A 147 22.50 17.54 -2.86
N PHE A 148 23.60 17.69 -2.12
CA PHE A 148 24.69 16.72 -2.08
C PHE A 148 24.25 15.39 -1.44
N LEU A 149 23.65 15.44 -0.24
CA LEU A 149 23.15 14.26 0.48
C LEU A 149 22.07 13.53 -0.33
N GLU A 150 21.17 14.27 -0.98
CA GLU A 150 20.15 13.76 -1.90
C GLU A 150 20.71 13.01 -3.12
N GLY A 151 22.00 13.23 -3.46
CA GLY A 151 22.72 12.55 -4.53
C GLY A 151 23.62 11.39 -4.05
N GLN A 152 23.82 11.24 -2.74
CA GLN A 152 24.63 10.18 -2.11
C GLN A 152 23.78 9.10 -1.41
N LEU A 153 22.46 9.11 -1.59
CA LEU A 153 21.55 8.08 -1.08
C LEU A 153 21.91 6.69 -1.63
N HIS A 154 22.30 5.79 -0.74
CA HIS A 154 22.74 4.43 -1.03
C HIS A 154 22.19 3.45 0.03
N PRO A 155 21.93 2.16 -0.26
CA PRO A 155 21.30 1.25 0.70
C PRO A 155 22.11 1.02 1.99
N CYS A 156 23.40 1.40 2.02
CA CYS A 156 24.26 1.29 3.20
C CYS A 156 24.35 2.56 4.07
N ASN A 157 23.76 3.69 3.65
CA ASN A 157 23.83 4.97 4.36
C ASN A 157 22.47 5.68 4.51
N CYS A 158 21.40 5.14 3.92
CA CYS A 158 20.11 5.82 3.88
C CYS A 158 19.42 5.91 5.26
N LEU A 159 19.74 5.03 6.21
CA LEU A 159 19.26 5.12 7.59
C LEU A 159 20.00 6.22 8.34
N GLY A 160 21.33 6.32 8.16
CA GLY A 160 22.14 7.45 8.64
C GLY A 160 21.65 8.78 8.09
N ILE A 161 21.51 8.91 6.77
CA ILE A 161 21.05 10.14 6.09
C ILE A 161 19.62 10.53 6.54
N MET A 162 18.72 9.56 6.76
CA MET A 162 17.37 9.85 7.28
C MET A 162 17.41 10.41 8.71
N LYS A 163 18.12 9.74 9.64
CA LYS A 163 18.26 10.22 11.04
C LYS A 163 18.96 11.57 11.12
N PHE A 164 19.91 11.81 10.23
CA PHE A 164 20.60 13.08 10.06
C PHE A 164 19.64 14.19 9.56
N ALA A 165 18.85 13.90 8.53
CA ALA A 165 17.83 14.82 8.01
C ALA A 165 16.79 15.19 9.07
N ASP A 166 16.30 14.22 9.85
CA ASP A 166 15.35 14.44 10.95
C ASP A 166 15.95 15.34 12.05
N SER A 167 17.22 15.13 12.39
CA SER A 167 17.93 15.93 13.39
C SER A 167 18.00 17.42 13.02
N PHE A 168 18.09 17.75 11.72
CA PHE A 168 18.03 19.11 11.18
C PHE A 168 16.64 19.51 10.63
N SER A 169 15.59 18.72 10.91
CA SER A 169 14.21 18.94 10.46
C SER A 169 14.05 19.16 8.93
N ILE A 170 14.86 18.45 8.13
CA ILE A 170 14.91 18.57 6.67
C ILE A 170 13.88 17.62 6.05
N ALA A 171 12.61 18.00 6.14
CA ALA A 171 11.47 17.18 5.72
C ALA A 171 11.59 16.60 4.29
N SER A 172 12.15 17.34 3.33
CA SER A 172 12.33 16.85 1.95
C SER A 172 13.33 15.68 1.86
N LEU A 173 14.46 15.79 2.57
CA LEU A 173 15.48 14.74 2.61
C LEU A 173 15.01 13.56 3.45
N THR A 174 14.30 13.79 4.57
CA THR A 174 13.64 12.72 5.34
C THR A 174 12.67 11.93 4.46
N GLU A 175 11.73 12.60 3.76
CA GLU A 175 10.73 11.92 2.94
C GLU A 175 11.37 11.12 1.80
N LYS A 176 12.36 11.72 1.12
CA LYS A 176 13.12 11.06 0.05
C LYS A 176 13.91 9.86 0.56
N SER A 177 14.54 9.97 1.73
CA SER A 177 15.31 8.88 2.36
C SER A 177 14.40 7.75 2.82
N LYS A 178 13.28 8.05 3.49
CA LYS A 178 12.29 7.05 3.91
C LYS A 178 11.71 6.31 2.71
N ARG A 179 11.41 7.00 1.59
CA ARG A 179 10.94 6.36 0.36
C ARG A 179 11.99 5.44 -0.27
N PHE A 180 13.22 5.91 -0.41
CA PHE A 180 14.33 5.11 -0.93
C PHE A 180 14.60 3.87 -0.06
N MET A 181 14.57 4.03 1.26
CA MET A 181 14.68 2.96 2.25
C MET A 181 13.55 1.91 2.12
N LEU A 182 12.31 2.32 1.85
CA LEU A 182 11.18 1.43 1.60
C LEU A 182 11.29 0.71 0.25
N GLU A 183 11.81 1.37 -0.78
CA GLU A 183 12.05 0.81 -2.12
C GLU A 183 13.21 -0.20 -2.17
N CYS A 184 14.28 0.03 -1.40
CA CYS A 184 15.51 -0.78 -1.38
C CYS A 184 15.65 -1.72 -0.17
N PHE A 185 14.57 -2.05 0.56
CA PHE A 185 14.62 -2.85 1.82
C PHE A 185 15.50 -4.10 1.75
N VAL A 186 15.45 -4.83 0.63
CA VAL A 186 16.23 -6.06 0.42
C VAL A 186 17.73 -5.80 0.60
N GLU A 187 18.24 -4.70 0.05
CA GLU A 187 19.65 -4.30 0.14
C GLU A 187 19.95 -3.66 1.50
N VAL A 188 19.08 -2.75 1.97
CA VAL A 188 19.23 -2.08 3.29
C VAL A 188 19.35 -3.11 4.44
N SER A 189 18.53 -4.16 4.42
CA SER A 189 18.53 -5.22 5.45
C SER A 189 19.82 -6.05 5.52
N CYS A 190 20.66 -5.98 4.48
CA CYS A 190 21.97 -6.64 4.44
C CYS A 190 23.09 -5.83 5.13
N HIS A 191 22.89 -4.54 5.36
CA HIS A 191 23.90 -3.63 5.89
C HIS A 191 23.89 -3.53 7.43
N GLU A 192 24.92 -2.89 8.00
CA GLU A 192 25.12 -2.80 9.45
C GLU A 192 24.24 -1.71 10.10
N GLU A 193 23.96 -0.58 9.42
CA GLU A 193 23.02 0.46 9.93
C GLU A 193 21.64 -0.13 10.30
N PHE A 194 21.19 -1.15 9.55
CA PHE A 194 19.95 -1.87 9.84
C PHE A 194 20.02 -2.65 11.17
N LEU A 195 21.17 -3.22 11.51
CA LEU A 195 21.39 -3.93 12.78
C LEU A 195 21.49 -2.99 13.98
N GLU A 196 21.86 -1.74 13.76
CA GLU A 196 21.90 -0.68 14.78
C GLU A 196 20.53 -0.04 15.06
N MET A 197 19.52 -0.27 14.22
CA MET A 197 18.16 0.25 14.43
C MET A 197 17.57 -0.20 15.77
N GLY A 198 16.86 0.71 16.44
CA GLY A 198 16.09 0.42 17.66
C GLY A 198 14.78 -0.32 17.36
N VAL A 199 14.29 -1.11 18.31
CA VAL A 199 13.06 -1.93 18.18
C VAL A 199 11.88 -1.13 17.59
N LYS A 200 11.66 0.11 18.05
CA LYS A 200 10.55 0.96 17.60
C LYS A 200 10.71 1.43 16.15
N GLU A 201 11.93 1.81 15.77
CA GLU A 201 12.26 2.25 14.41
C GLU A 201 12.04 1.09 13.42
N LEU A 202 12.50 -0.10 13.80
CA LEU A 202 12.32 -1.31 13.01
C LEU A 202 10.84 -1.74 12.93
N ILE A 203 10.08 -1.64 14.02
CA ILE A 203 8.63 -1.89 14.00
C ILE A 203 7.91 -0.93 13.04
N GLU A 204 8.21 0.38 13.07
CA GLU A 204 7.63 1.34 12.13
C GLU A 204 7.94 0.94 10.67
N TYR A 205 9.21 0.70 10.38
CA TYR A 205 9.70 0.31 9.04
C TYR A 205 9.05 -0.98 8.51
N LEU A 206 8.89 -2.00 9.36
CA LEU A 206 8.23 -3.27 9.01
C LEU A 206 6.70 -3.16 8.91
N SER A 207 6.11 -2.20 9.61
CA SER A 207 4.66 -1.96 9.60
C SER A 207 4.15 -1.26 8.34
N ASP A 208 5.05 -0.62 7.57
CA ASP A 208 4.68 0.18 6.40
C ASP A 208 4.10 -0.70 5.26
N GLU A 209 3.00 -0.24 4.67
CA GLU A 209 2.36 -0.89 3.52
C GLU A 209 3.11 -0.60 2.21
N GLU A 210 3.89 0.47 2.15
CA GLU A 210 4.69 0.84 0.98
C GLU A 210 6.04 0.09 0.91
N LEU A 211 6.34 -0.78 1.88
CA LEU A 211 7.54 -1.60 1.90
C LEU A 211 7.65 -2.52 0.67
N VAL A 212 8.72 -2.35 -0.11
CA VAL A 212 8.96 -3.11 -1.36
C VAL A 212 9.80 -4.34 -1.08
N VAL A 213 9.16 -5.51 -1.10
CA VAL A 213 9.82 -6.82 -1.04
C VAL A 213 9.27 -7.74 -2.12
N PRO A 214 10.09 -8.59 -2.77
CA PRO A 214 9.59 -9.55 -3.76
C PRO A 214 8.72 -10.62 -3.09
N LYS A 215 9.12 -11.06 -1.89
CA LYS A 215 8.44 -12.04 -1.04
C LYS A 215 8.68 -11.74 0.44
N GLU A 216 7.84 -12.28 1.31
CA GLU A 216 7.86 -12.00 2.75
C GLU A 216 8.96 -12.78 3.51
N GLU A 217 9.54 -13.85 2.94
CA GLU A 217 10.70 -14.54 3.53
C GLU A 217 11.89 -13.58 3.73
N VAL A 218 12.05 -12.56 2.87
CA VAL A 218 13.09 -11.52 3.03
C VAL A 218 12.86 -10.70 4.29
N VAL A 219 11.59 -10.38 4.60
CA VAL A 219 11.20 -9.64 5.82
C VAL A 219 11.48 -10.50 7.06
N PHE A 220 11.19 -11.80 6.98
CA PHE A 220 11.48 -12.75 8.06
C PHE A 220 12.99 -12.91 8.32
N GLU A 221 13.81 -13.13 7.28
CA GLU A 221 15.27 -13.27 7.46
C GLU A 221 15.90 -11.96 7.93
N ALA A 222 15.40 -10.79 7.50
CA ALA A 222 15.84 -9.49 8.01
C ALA A 222 15.55 -9.34 9.53
N VAL A 223 14.32 -9.64 9.97
CA VAL A 223 13.94 -9.66 11.39
C VAL A 223 14.83 -10.62 12.18
N MET A 224 15.06 -11.83 11.66
CA MET A 224 15.87 -12.83 12.34
C MET A 224 17.36 -12.49 12.34
N ARG A 225 17.90 -11.83 11.31
CA ARG A 225 19.27 -11.25 11.30
C ARG A 225 19.39 -10.19 12.39
N TRP A 226 18.42 -9.28 12.51
CA TRP A 226 18.39 -8.24 13.53
C TRP A 226 18.31 -8.81 14.96
N VAL A 227 17.45 -9.80 15.22
CA VAL A 227 17.34 -10.45 16.54
C VAL A 227 18.58 -11.27 16.89
N ARG A 228 19.16 -12.01 15.92
CA ARG A 228 20.36 -12.84 16.14
C ARG A 228 21.63 -12.01 16.42
N HIS A 229 21.67 -10.72 16.07
CA HIS A 229 22.80 -9.83 16.36
C HIS A 229 23.04 -9.60 17.86
N ASP A 230 21.97 -9.50 18.67
CA ASP A 230 22.05 -9.38 20.14
C ASP A 230 20.87 -10.15 20.77
N ILE A 231 20.98 -11.48 20.79
CA ILE A 231 19.92 -12.37 21.30
C ILE A 231 19.51 -12.01 22.75
N PRO A 232 20.42 -11.74 23.70
CA PRO A 232 20.04 -11.40 25.08
C PRO A 232 19.13 -10.17 25.20
N ALA A 233 19.42 -9.07 24.49
CA ALA A 233 18.57 -7.88 24.56
C ALA A 233 17.33 -7.99 23.65
N ARG A 234 17.46 -8.66 22.49
CA ARG A 234 16.46 -8.60 21.40
C ARG A 234 15.43 -9.73 21.42
N LYS A 235 15.67 -10.85 22.12
CA LYS A 235 14.72 -11.99 22.19
C LYS A 235 13.33 -11.58 22.70
N GLY A 236 13.24 -10.60 23.59
CA GLY A 236 11.95 -10.07 24.09
C GLY A 236 11.12 -9.34 23.02
N ALA A 237 11.76 -8.77 22.00
CA ALA A 237 11.07 -8.07 20.91
C ALA A 237 10.60 -9.00 19.77
N LEU A 238 10.98 -10.29 19.80
CA LEU A 238 10.74 -11.24 18.70
C LEU A 238 9.24 -11.37 18.35
N LYS A 239 8.36 -11.44 19.35
CA LYS A 239 6.92 -11.55 19.14
C LYS A 239 6.33 -10.28 18.50
N ASP A 240 6.77 -9.09 18.91
CA ASP A 240 6.28 -7.82 18.35
C ASP A 240 6.76 -7.65 16.91
N LEU A 241 8.02 -7.97 16.61
CA LEU A 241 8.55 -7.93 15.25
C LEU A 241 7.84 -8.94 14.33
N LEU A 242 7.55 -10.16 14.80
CA LEU A 242 6.82 -11.17 14.03
C LEU A 242 5.33 -10.84 13.83
N GLU A 243 4.72 -9.95 14.62
CA GLU A 243 3.36 -9.47 14.35
C GLU A 243 3.27 -8.62 13.07
N HIS A 244 4.40 -8.02 12.64
CA HIS A 244 4.54 -7.26 11.40
C HIS A 244 5.08 -8.10 10.23
N VAL A 245 5.49 -9.35 10.46
CA VAL A 245 5.82 -10.32 9.39
C VAL A 245 4.54 -11.04 8.97
N ARG A 246 4.26 -11.08 7.67
CA ARG A 246 3.05 -11.70 7.09
C ARG A 246 3.23 -13.22 6.95
N LEU A 247 3.43 -13.89 8.09
CA LEU A 247 3.67 -15.35 8.19
C LEU A 247 2.75 -16.24 7.34
N PRO A 248 1.44 -15.96 7.16
CA PRO A 248 0.58 -16.69 6.24
C PRO A 248 1.00 -16.71 4.76
N LEU A 249 1.85 -15.77 4.32
CA LEU A 249 2.22 -15.57 2.91
C LEU A 249 3.58 -16.18 2.51
N LEU A 250 4.32 -16.75 3.46
CA LEU A 250 5.57 -17.47 3.18
C LEU A 250 5.25 -18.78 2.44
N ASP A 251 6.20 -19.31 1.67
CA ASP A 251 6.08 -20.65 1.11
C ASP A 251 5.88 -21.69 2.23
N PRO A 252 4.88 -22.60 2.13
CA PRO A 252 4.61 -23.58 3.19
C PRO A 252 5.80 -24.49 3.51
N THR A 253 6.66 -24.77 2.53
CA THR A 253 7.88 -25.58 2.71
C THR A 253 8.90 -24.81 3.55
N TYR A 254 9.15 -23.55 3.19
CA TYR A 254 10.05 -22.67 3.93
C TYR A 254 9.55 -22.44 5.37
N PHE A 255 8.24 -22.22 5.55
CA PHE A 255 7.64 -22.06 6.87
C PHE A 255 7.87 -23.29 7.77
N LEU A 256 7.62 -24.49 7.25
CA LEU A 256 7.83 -25.73 8.01
C LEU A 256 9.32 -26.04 8.27
N GLU A 257 10.21 -25.82 7.30
CA GLU A 257 11.63 -26.18 7.42
C GLU A 257 12.49 -25.13 8.14
N LYS A 258 12.08 -23.85 8.14
CA LYS A 258 12.87 -22.72 8.68
C LYS A 258 12.19 -22.00 9.84
N VAL A 259 10.90 -21.69 9.73
CA VAL A 259 10.19 -20.87 10.74
C VAL A 259 9.78 -21.72 11.93
N GLU A 260 9.12 -22.86 11.71
CA GLU A 260 8.71 -23.74 12.81
C GLU A 260 9.88 -24.43 13.51
N MET A 261 11.03 -24.58 12.84
CA MET A 261 12.21 -25.28 13.34
C MET A 261 13.28 -24.35 13.95
N ASP A 262 13.08 -23.03 13.98
CA ASP A 262 14.02 -22.10 14.63
C ASP A 262 13.86 -22.13 16.16
N GLY A 263 14.98 -22.35 16.86
CA GLY A 263 14.99 -22.49 18.32
C GLY A 263 14.56 -21.23 19.09
N LEU A 264 14.79 -20.02 18.57
CA LEU A 264 14.32 -18.79 19.21
C LEU A 264 12.80 -18.67 19.15
N ILE A 265 12.19 -19.16 18.06
CA ILE A 265 10.74 -19.20 17.86
C ILE A 265 10.11 -20.32 18.69
N GLN A 266 10.72 -21.51 18.75
CA GLN A 266 10.25 -22.62 19.60
C GLN A 266 10.31 -22.31 21.10
N ASP A 267 11.36 -21.60 21.55
CA ASP A 267 11.45 -21.09 22.92
C ASP A 267 10.34 -20.07 23.25
N SER A 268 9.92 -19.28 22.25
CA SER A 268 8.99 -18.17 22.43
C SER A 268 7.53 -18.61 22.35
N LYS A 269 6.97 -18.97 23.52
CA LYS A 269 5.54 -19.32 23.66
C LYS A 269 4.58 -18.23 23.15
N GLU A 270 5.03 -16.98 23.11
CA GLU A 270 4.26 -15.83 22.64
C GLU A 270 4.12 -15.79 21.11
N CYS A 271 5.01 -16.47 20.37
CA CYS A 271 4.94 -16.60 18.91
C CYS A 271 3.96 -17.70 18.45
N ILE A 272 3.59 -18.63 19.34
CA ILE A 272 2.72 -19.78 19.03
C ILE A 272 1.37 -19.39 18.36
N PRO A 273 0.66 -18.33 18.78
CA PRO A 273 -0.58 -17.89 18.10
C PRO A 273 -0.36 -17.50 16.63
N LEU A 274 0.77 -16.84 16.31
CA LEU A 274 1.11 -16.41 14.95
C LEU A 274 1.41 -17.62 14.04
N LEU A 275 2.11 -18.63 14.56
CA LEU A 275 2.31 -19.90 13.86
C LEU A 275 0.99 -20.62 13.59
N HIS A 276 0.06 -20.62 14.55
CA HIS A 276 -1.28 -21.19 14.35
C HIS A 276 -2.16 -20.38 13.37
N GLU A 277 -1.94 -19.08 13.23
CA GLU A 277 -2.58 -18.25 12.19
C GLU A 277 -2.13 -18.71 10.79
N ALA A 278 -0.81 -18.79 10.56
CA ALA A 278 -0.24 -19.24 9.29
C ALA A 278 -0.65 -20.69 8.94
N ARG A 279 -0.53 -21.64 9.88
CA ARG A 279 -1.00 -23.03 9.73
C ARG A 279 -2.46 -23.11 9.28
N LYS A 280 -3.36 -22.30 9.87
CA LYS A 280 -4.78 -22.27 9.48
C LYS A 280 -4.95 -21.73 8.06
N TYR A 281 -4.23 -20.66 7.69
CA TYR A 281 -4.27 -20.10 6.34
C TYR A 281 -3.76 -21.09 5.28
N TYR A 282 -2.71 -21.87 5.53
CA TYR A 282 -2.26 -22.89 4.57
C TYR A 282 -3.28 -24.03 4.33
N ILE A 283 -4.10 -24.35 5.34
CA ILE A 283 -5.14 -25.39 5.25
C ILE A 283 -6.41 -24.82 4.59
N LEU A 284 -6.88 -23.65 5.04
CA LEU A 284 -8.19 -23.06 4.73
C LEU A 284 -8.15 -21.97 3.63
N GLY A 285 -6.98 -21.41 3.35
CA GLY A 285 -6.80 -20.25 2.48
C GLY A 285 -7.52 -19.01 3.00
N ASN A 286 -8.11 -18.26 2.07
CA ASN A 286 -8.70 -16.94 2.27
C ASN A 286 -9.89 -16.88 3.25
N GLU A 287 -10.34 -18.02 3.82
CA GLU A 287 -11.24 -18.03 4.99
C GLU A 287 -10.61 -17.37 6.22
N VAL A 288 -9.29 -17.47 6.38
CA VAL A 288 -8.56 -16.78 7.45
C VAL A 288 -8.25 -15.37 6.99
N SER A 289 -9.09 -14.41 7.39
CA SER A 289 -8.88 -12.98 7.09
C SER A 289 -8.22 -12.26 8.27
N SER A 290 -7.03 -11.70 8.02
CA SER A 290 -6.33 -10.77 8.90
C SER A 290 -5.55 -9.74 8.07
N LEU A 291 -4.83 -8.82 8.70
CA LEU A 291 -3.89 -7.96 7.98
C LEU A 291 -2.67 -8.75 7.48
N ARG A 292 -2.25 -9.79 8.20
CA ARG A 292 -1.14 -10.69 7.82
C ARG A 292 -1.50 -11.67 6.70
N SER A 293 -2.78 -11.85 6.38
CA SER A 293 -3.23 -12.69 5.24
C SER A 293 -3.34 -11.92 3.91
N ARG A 294 -2.96 -10.63 3.87
CA ARG A 294 -3.07 -9.74 2.69
C ARG A 294 -1.66 -9.32 2.20
N PRO A 295 -1.30 -9.47 0.92
CA PRO A 295 0.03 -9.06 0.42
C PRO A 295 0.33 -7.57 0.62
N ARG A 296 1.63 -7.24 0.78
CA ARG A 296 2.12 -5.84 0.79
C ARG A 296 1.85 -5.16 -0.55
N ARG A 297 1.78 -3.82 -0.55
CA ARG A 297 1.36 -3.04 -1.72
C ARG A 297 2.16 -3.33 -3.00
N PHE A 298 3.45 -3.63 -2.88
CA PHE A 298 4.41 -3.79 -3.98
C PHE A 298 5.00 -5.19 -4.13
N MET A 299 4.50 -6.17 -3.37
CA MET A 299 4.86 -7.59 -3.50
C MET A 299 4.53 -8.12 -4.91
N GLU A 300 5.16 -9.21 -5.34
CA GLU A 300 4.83 -9.90 -6.60
C GLU A 300 3.43 -10.55 -6.61
N MET A 301 2.56 -10.27 -5.62
CA MET A 301 1.18 -10.72 -5.59
C MET A 301 0.20 -9.58 -5.30
N ALA A 302 -0.92 -9.57 -6.03
CA ALA A 302 -2.01 -8.62 -5.85
C ALA A 302 -3.36 -9.34 -5.67
N GLU A 303 -4.23 -8.79 -4.83
CA GLU A 303 -5.66 -9.15 -4.85
C GLU A 303 -6.30 -8.55 -6.12
N VAL A 304 -7.00 -9.40 -6.88
CA VAL A 304 -7.65 -9.06 -8.15
C VAL A 304 -9.03 -9.70 -8.23
N ILE A 305 -9.96 -9.01 -8.89
CA ILE A 305 -11.37 -9.41 -8.95
C ILE A 305 -11.65 -10.12 -10.27
N ILE A 306 -12.21 -11.32 -10.23
CA ILE A 306 -12.67 -12.04 -11.42
C ILE A 306 -14.19 -11.88 -11.55
N VAL A 307 -14.61 -11.38 -12.72
CA VAL A 307 -16.01 -11.23 -13.14
C VAL A 307 -16.33 -12.28 -14.19
N ILE A 308 -17.38 -13.08 -13.96
CA ILE A 308 -17.72 -14.26 -14.75
C ILE A 308 -19.13 -14.12 -15.33
N GLY A 309 -19.20 -13.99 -16.65
CA GLY A 309 -20.43 -14.12 -17.44
C GLY A 309 -21.64 -13.31 -16.94
N GLY A 310 -22.76 -13.98 -16.68
CA GLY A 310 -24.03 -13.35 -16.34
C GLY A 310 -24.86 -12.97 -17.58
N CYS A 311 -25.66 -11.91 -17.48
CA CYS A 311 -26.54 -11.40 -18.54
C CYS A 311 -26.25 -9.94 -18.90
N ASP A 312 -26.56 -9.59 -20.15
CA ASP A 312 -26.46 -8.25 -20.73
C ASP A 312 -27.41 -7.21 -20.09
N LYS A 313 -27.36 -5.96 -20.59
CA LYS A 313 -28.24 -4.87 -20.17
C LYS A 313 -29.74 -5.22 -20.20
N LYS A 314 -30.23 -6.00 -21.16
CA LYS A 314 -31.65 -6.38 -21.24
C LYS A 314 -31.98 -7.69 -20.52
N GLY A 315 -30.99 -8.42 -20.00
CA GLY A 315 -31.20 -9.74 -19.40
C GLY A 315 -31.52 -10.84 -20.43
N LEU A 316 -31.31 -10.59 -21.72
CA LEU A 316 -31.70 -11.46 -22.85
C LEU A 316 -30.53 -12.31 -23.33
N LEU A 317 -29.32 -11.74 -23.38
CA LEU A 317 -28.11 -12.39 -23.84
C LEU A 317 -27.27 -12.82 -22.64
N LYS A 318 -26.98 -14.12 -22.56
CA LYS A 318 -26.09 -14.72 -21.56
C LYS A 318 -24.66 -14.59 -22.06
N LEU A 319 -23.78 -14.03 -21.24
CA LEU A 319 -22.45 -13.59 -21.64
C LEU A 319 -21.41 -14.68 -21.29
N PRO A 320 -20.66 -15.24 -22.25
CA PRO A 320 -19.70 -16.33 -21.98
C PRO A 320 -18.27 -15.79 -21.82
N PHE A 321 -18.02 -14.99 -20.78
CA PHE A 321 -16.69 -14.40 -20.51
C PHE A 321 -16.18 -14.72 -19.11
N THR A 322 -14.89 -14.49 -18.90
CA THR A 322 -14.23 -14.47 -17.59
C THR A 322 -13.16 -13.40 -17.69
N ASP A 323 -13.34 -12.27 -17.01
CA ASP A 323 -12.42 -11.14 -17.05
C ASP A 323 -11.88 -10.85 -15.65
N LEU A 324 -10.59 -10.57 -15.59
CA LEU A 324 -9.88 -10.20 -14.38
C LEU A 324 -9.69 -8.68 -14.35
N TYR A 325 -10.06 -8.05 -13.23
CA TYR A 325 -9.86 -6.64 -12.95
C TYR A 325 -8.81 -6.45 -11.86
N HIS A 326 -7.81 -5.63 -12.13
CA HIS A 326 -6.78 -5.28 -11.16
C HIS A 326 -7.02 -3.85 -10.62
N PRO A 327 -7.52 -3.66 -9.38
CA PRO A 327 -8.03 -2.36 -8.94
C PRO A 327 -7.01 -1.21 -8.93
N LYS A 328 -5.73 -1.45 -8.60
CA LYS A 328 -4.71 -0.38 -8.52
C LYS A 328 -4.38 0.21 -9.91
N SER A 329 -4.02 -0.65 -10.87
CA SER A 329 -3.74 -0.27 -12.27
C SER A 329 -5.01 0.05 -13.09
N ARG A 330 -6.19 -0.34 -12.59
CA ARG A 330 -7.51 -0.22 -13.26
C ARG A 330 -7.59 -0.97 -14.59
N GLN A 331 -6.67 -1.92 -14.83
CA GLN A 331 -6.61 -2.71 -16.04
C GLN A 331 -7.54 -3.92 -15.97
N TRP A 332 -7.97 -4.36 -17.15
CA TRP A 332 -8.80 -5.54 -17.38
C TRP A 332 -8.03 -6.54 -18.24
N THR A 333 -8.03 -7.81 -17.87
CA THR A 333 -7.37 -8.90 -18.59
C THR A 333 -8.38 -10.02 -18.85
N ALA A 334 -8.58 -10.38 -20.11
CA ALA A 334 -9.44 -11.51 -20.46
C ALA A 334 -8.77 -12.84 -20.06
N LEU A 335 -9.50 -13.68 -19.36
CA LEU A 335 -9.12 -15.05 -19.01
C LEU A 335 -9.84 -16.05 -19.93
N SER A 336 -9.52 -17.34 -19.79
CA SER A 336 -10.24 -18.40 -20.48
C SER A 336 -11.72 -18.38 -20.10
N SER A 337 -12.62 -18.42 -21.08
CA SER A 337 -14.06 -18.56 -20.84
C SER A 337 -14.45 -20.02 -20.56
N VAL A 338 -15.58 -20.22 -19.87
CA VAL A 338 -16.04 -21.54 -19.46
C VAL A 338 -16.46 -22.38 -20.69
N PRO A 339 -15.83 -23.55 -20.96
CA PRO A 339 -16.09 -24.32 -22.18
C PRO A 339 -17.57 -24.75 -22.34
N GLY A 340 -18.21 -24.27 -23.40
CA GLY A 340 -19.59 -24.63 -23.75
C GLY A 340 -20.68 -24.16 -22.77
N TYR A 341 -20.34 -23.30 -21.80
CA TYR A 341 -21.23 -22.93 -20.71
C TYR A 341 -21.71 -21.48 -20.85
N THR A 342 -22.98 -21.32 -21.22
CA THR A 342 -23.64 -20.04 -21.50
C THR A 342 -24.79 -19.76 -20.51
N LYS A 343 -24.63 -20.17 -19.24
CA LYS A 343 -25.71 -20.10 -18.22
C LYS A 343 -25.60 -18.83 -17.36
N SER A 344 -26.75 -18.37 -16.87
CA SER A 344 -26.94 -17.23 -15.96
C SER A 344 -27.33 -17.72 -14.56
N GLU A 345 -27.29 -16.86 -13.55
CA GLU A 345 -27.85 -17.15 -12.20
C GLU A 345 -27.25 -18.41 -11.56
N PHE A 346 -25.99 -18.67 -11.87
CA PHE A 346 -25.14 -19.65 -11.22
C PHE A 346 -24.50 -19.07 -9.97
N ALA A 347 -23.99 -19.94 -9.10
CA ALA A 347 -23.18 -19.51 -7.97
C ALA A 347 -21.70 -19.49 -8.34
N ALA A 348 -20.93 -18.55 -7.77
CA ALA A 348 -19.47 -18.52 -7.82
C ALA A 348 -18.91 -18.37 -6.40
N CYS A 349 -17.76 -18.98 -6.14
CA CYS A 349 -16.98 -18.81 -4.90
C CYS A 349 -15.50 -19.14 -5.14
N THR A 350 -14.63 -18.82 -4.19
CA THR A 350 -13.20 -19.17 -4.22
C THR A 350 -12.85 -20.10 -3.07
N LEU A 351 -12.06 -21.13 -3.35
CA LEU A 351 -11.46 -22.01 -2.34
C LEU A 351 -9.95 -22.02 -2.55
N LYS A 352 -9.21 -21.66 -1.49
CA LYS A 352 -7.78 -21.31 -1.55
C LYS A 352 -7.57 -20.15 -2.54
N ASN A 353 -7.22 -20.45 -3.79
CA ASN A 353 -7.05 -19.43 -4.84
C ASN A 353 -7.81 -19.74 -6.14
N ASP A 354 -8.47 -20.89 -6.25
CA ASP A 354 -9.15 -21.31 -7.47
C ASP A 354 -10.64 -20.96 -7.42
N VAL A 355 -11.20 -20.59 -8.58
CA VAL A 355 -12.58 -20.12 -8.69
C VAL A 355 -13.50 -21.27 -9.07
N TYR A 356 -14.52 -21.52 -8.27
CA TYR A 356 -15.53 -22.55 -8.53
C TYR A 356 -16.84 -21.89 -8.95
N ILE A 357 -17.47 -22.41 -10.00
CA ILE A 357 -18.84 -22.07 -10.39
C ILE A 357 -19.72 -23.32 -10.40
N SER A 358 -21.00 -23.17 -10.04
CA SER A 358 -21.96 -24.29 -10.05
C SER A 358 -23.36 -23.89 -10.47
N GLY A 359 -24.05 -24.83 -11.11
CA GLY A 359 -25.46 -24.74 -11.46
C GLY A 359 -25.76 -23.74 -12.56
N GLY A 360 -26.80 -22.93 -12.39
CA GLY A 360 -27.26 -21.92 -13.35
C GLY A 360 -28.54 -22.29 -14.11
N HIS A 361 -29.19 -21.27 -14.69
CA HIS A 361 -30.52 -21.31 -15.33
C HIS A 361 -30.68 -22.53 -16.26
N ILE A 362 -31.91 -23.07 -16.29
CA ILE A 362 -32.23 -24.45 -16.75
C ILE A 362 -31.64 -25.50 -15.78
N SER A 363 -31.70 -25.20 -14.47
CA SER A 363 -31.47 -26.12 -13.35
C SER A 363 -30.27 -27.05 -13.52
N SER A 364 -29.16 -26.46 -13.97
CA SER A 364 -27.91 -27.17 -14.22
C SER A 364 -27.36 -27.80 -12.94
N ASN A 365 -26.71 -28.95 -13.04
CA ASN A 365 -25.90 -29.51 -11.97
C ASN A 365 -24.37 -29.45 -12.25
N ASP A 366 -23.97 -28.93 -13.42
CA ASP A 366 -22.56 -28.77 -13.78
C ASP A 366 -21.79 -27.93 -12.75
N VAL A 367 -20.56 -28.35 -12.45
CA VAL A 367 -19.60 -27.63 -11.60
C VAL A 367 -18.26 -27.54 -12.34
N TRP A 368 -17.65 -26.37 -12.34
CA TRP A 368 -16.36 -26.11 -12.99
C TRP A 368 -15.44 -25.36 -12.02
N VAL A 369 -14.14 -25.66 -12.10
CA VAL A 369 -13.07 -24.93 -11.42
C VAL A 369 -12.15 -24.27 -12.44
N LEU A 370 -11.84 -22.99 -12.25
CA LEU A 370 -10.77 -22.29 -12.93
C LEU A 370 -9.51 -22.43 -12.09
N SER A 371 -8.51 -23.13 -12.61
CA SER A 371 -7.17 -23.09 -12.03
C SER A 371 -6.59 -21.70 -12.27
N SER A 372 -6.41 -20.94 -11.20
CA SER A 372 -5.89 -19.57 -11.19
C SER A 372 -4.47 -19.48 -11.75
N GLN A 373 -3.67 -20.52 -11.56
CA GLN A 373 -2.28 -20.61 -12.02
C GLN A 373 -2.16 -20.99 -13.51
N LEU A 374 -3.06 -21.85 -14.00
CA LEU A 374 -3.01 -22.38 -15.37
C LEU A 374 -3.92 -21.62 -16.35
N ASN A 375 -4.86 -20.81 -15.86
CA ASN A 375 -5.91 -20.17 -16.65
C ASN A 375 -6.73 -21.19 -17.48
N VAL A 376 -7.08 -22.33 -16.88
CA VAL A 376 -7.85 -23.41 -17.52
C VAL A 376 -9.06 -23.78 -16.65
N TRP A 377 -10.23 -23.87 -17.29
CA TRP A 377 -11.45 -24.41 -16.70
C TRP A 377 -11.48 -25.93 -16.79
N ILE A 378 -11.65 -26.60 -15.64
CA ILE A 378 -11.74 -28.05 -15.49
C ILE A 378 -13.13 -28.38 -14.95
N LYS A 379 -13.80 -29.37 -15.53
CA LYS A 379 -15.08 -29.87 -15.00
C LYS A 379 -14.84 -30.83 -13.85
N VAL A 380 -15.50 -30.62 -12.72
CA VAL A 380 -15.41 -31.46 -11.51
C VAL A 380 -16.73 -32.18 -11.26
N ALA A 381 -16.87 -32.91 -10.15
CA ALA A 381 -18.12 -33.61 -9.84
C ALA A 381 -19.32 -32.65 -9.81
N CYS A 382 -20.38 -33.03 -10.51
CA CYS A 382 -21.63 -32.29 -10.56
C CYS A 382 -22.37 -32.33 -9.22
N LEU A 383 -23.19 -31.30 -8.96
CA LEU A 383 -24.17 -31.29 -7.86
C LEU A 383 -25.10 -32.51 -7.95
N GLN A 384 -25.55 -33.03 -6.81
CA GLN A 384 -26.58 -34.05 -6.74
C GLN A 384 -27.92 -33.50 -7.23
N LYS A 385 -28.28 -32.27 -6.86
CA LYS A 385 -29.48 -31.60 -7.35
C LYS A 385 -29.15 -30.32 -8.12
N GLY A 386 -29.49 -30.34 -9.41
CA GLY A 386 -29.36 -29.20 -10.31
C GLY A 386 -30.24 -28.02 -9.91
N ARG A 387 -29.67 -26.81 -9.99
CA ARG A 387 -30.19 -25.61 -9.32
C ARG A 387 -29.68 -24.31 -9.93
N TRP A 388 -30.45 -23.25 -9.72
CA TRP A 388 -30.12 -21.86 -10.06
C TRP A 388 -30.63 -20.91 -8.97
N ARG A 389 -30.10 -19.68 -8.93
CA ARG A 389 -30.36 -18.71 -7.86
C ARG A 389 -30.01 -19.22 -6.45
N HIS A 390 -29.19 -20.26 -6.35
CA HIS A 390 -28.45 -20.63 -5.14
C HIS A 390 -27.24 -19.71 -4.97
N LYS A 391 -26.55 -19.86 -3.85
CA LYS A 391 -25.21 -19.30 -3.65
C LYS A 391 -24.25 -20.43 -3.26
N MET A 392 -22.95 -20.15 -3.38
CA MET A 392 -21.90 -20.97 -2.79
C MET A 392 -21.11 -20.14 -1.81
N ALA A 393 -20.66 -20.77 -0.74
CA ALA A 393 -19.73 -20.19 0.23
C ALA A 393 -18.73 -21.25 0.68
N THR A 394 -17.52 -20.80 1.01
CA THR A 394 -16.40 -21.66 1.38
C THR A 394 -16.26 -21.68 2.90
N LEU A 395 -16.20 -22.86 3.50
CA LEU A 395 -16.12 -23.05 4.95
C LEU A 395 -15.30 -24.31 5.28
N GLN A 396 -14.35 -24.18 6.20
CA GLN A 396 -13.49 -25.25 6.70
C GLN A 396 -12.79 -26.04 5.56
N GLY A 397 -12.39 -25.34 4.50
CA GLY A 397 -11.72 -25.90 3.32
C GLY A 397 -12.65 -26.61 2.32
N LYS A 398 -13.97 -26.50 2.49
CA LYS A 398 -15.00 -27.14 1.65
C LYS A 398 -15.97 -26.11 1.07
N ILE A 399 -16.66 -26.47 -0.01
CA ILE A 399 -17.61 -25.56 -0.70
C ILE A 399 -19.04 -26.02 -0.45
N TYR A 400 -19.89 -25.10 -0.01
CA TYR A 400 -21.29 -25.37 0.33
C TYR A 400 -22.22 -24.73 -0.68
N ALA A 401 -22.99 -25.52 -1.42
CA ALA A 401 -24.05 -25.07 -2.32
C ALA A 401 -25.40 -25.04 -1.57
N VAL A 402 -25.94 -23.84 -1.38
CA VAL A 402 -27.02 -23.60 -0.41
C VAL A 402 -28.28 -23.07 -1.10
N GLY A 403 -29.39 -23.77 -0.88
CA GLY A 403 -30.72 -23.39 -1.37
C GLY A 403 -30.82 -23.27 -2.89
N GLY A 404 -31.59 -22.28 -3.36
CA GLY A 404 -31.84 -22.02 -4.78
C GLY A 404 -33.21 -22.51 -5.26
N PHE A 405 -33.33 -22.67 -6.58
CA PHE A 405 -34.55 -23.09 -7.26
C PHE A 405 -34.20 -24.22 -8.25
N ASP A 406 -35.03 -25.26 -8.35
CA ASP A 406 -34.83 -26.38 -9.30
C ASP A 406 -35.69 -26.27 -10.58
N GLY A 407 -36.42 -25.17 -10.75
CA GLY A 407 -37.38 -24.96 -11.85
C GLY A 407 -38.84 -25.22 -11.44
N PHE A 408 -39.07 -25.90 -10.31
CA PHE A 408 -40.40 -26.18 -9.76
C PHE A 408 -40.54 -25.67 -8.32
N TYR A 409 -39.54 -25.93 -7.47
CA TYR A 409 -39.58 -25.66 -6.03
C TYR A 409 -38.33 -24.90 -5.55
N ARG A 410 -38.53 -24.05 -4.54
CA ARG A 410 -37.42 -23.48 -3.76
C ARG A 410 -36.79 -24.60 -2.94
N LEU A 411 -35.45 -24.61 -2.87
CA LEU A 411 -34.69 -25.68 -2.25
C LEU A 411 -34.34 -25.34 -0.81
N SER A 412 -34.56 -26.29 0.09
CA SER A 412 -33.91 -26.35 1.40
C SER A 412 -32.63 -27.19 1.39
N SER A 413 -32.34 -27.91 0.30
CA SER A 413 -31.22 -28.85 0.20
C SER A 413 -29.86 -28.15 0.19
N VAL A 414 -29.01 -28.53 1.14
CA VAL A 414 -27.63 -28.08 1.29
C VAL A 414 -26.70 -29.21 0.84
N GLU A 415 -25.79 -28.91 -0.08
CA GLU A 415 -24.75 -29.85 -0.51
C GLU A 415 -23.36 -29.29 -0.17
N CYS A 416 -22.44 -30.15 0.26
CA CYS A 416 -21.06 -29.82 0.58
C CYS A 416 -20.09 -30.64 -0.29
N TYR A 417 -19.25 -29.94 -1.05
CA TYR A 417 -18.20 -30.49 -1.91
C TYR A 417 -16.90 -30.66 -1.14
N ASP A 418 -16.34 -31.87 -1.23
CA ASP A 418 -15.00 -32.17 -0.77
C ASP A 418 -14.04 -32.24 -1.97
N THR A 419 -13.00 -31.41 -1.94
CA THR A 419 -11.99 -31.33 -3.00
C THR A 419 -11.06 -32.54 -3.03
N PHE A 420 -10.88 -33.24 -1.91
CA PHE A 420 -9.99 -34.40 -1.82
C PHE A 420 -10.63 -35.64 -2.45
N SER A 421 -11.92 -35.87 -2.20
CA SER A 421 -12.66 -36.98 -2.81
C SER A 421 -13.40 -36.63 -4.11
N ASN A 422 -13.36 -35.36 -4.54
CA ASN A 422 -14.09 -34.84 -5.71
C ASN A 422 -15.56 -35.30 -5.69
N SER A 423 -16.27 -34.99 -4.60
CA SER A 423 -17.64 -35.47 -4.39
C SER A 423 -18.50 -34.51 -3.57
N TRP A 424 -19.80 -34.50 -3.87
CA TRP A 424 -20.81 -33.73 -3.12
C TRP A 424 -21.55 -34.62 -2.12
N SER A 425 -21.74 -34.11 -0.91
CA SER A 425 -22.44 -34.76 0.20
C SER A 425 -23.63 -33.92 0.65
N THR A 426 -24.73 -34.55 1.05
CA THR A 426 -25.94 -33.84 1.49
C THR A 426 -25.89 -33.58 3.00
N LEU A 427 -26.20 -32.35 3.40
CA LEU A 427 -26.19 -31.91 4.80
C LEU A 427 -27.61 -31.59 5.29
N ALA A 428 -27.73 -31.18 6.57
CA ALA A 428 -29.01 -30.77 7.14
C ALA A 428 -29.67 -29.66 6.29
N PRO A 429 -30.97 -29.82 5.95
CA PRO A 429 -31.67 -28.85 5.12
C PRO A 429 -31.95 -27.55 5.87
N LEU A 430 -32.09 -26.46 5.12
CA LEU A 430 -32.52 -25.16 5.62
C LEU A 430 -33.91 -25.28 6.30
N PRO A 431 -34.11 -24.72 7.52
CA PRO A 431 -35.41 -24.58 8.15
C PRO A 431 -36.47 -23.89 7.29
N GLN A 432 -36.05 -22.99 6.39
CA GLN A 432 -36.87 -22.41 5.34
C GLN A 432 -36.14 -22.45 3.99
N ALA A 433 -36.75 -23.10 3.01
CA ALA A 433 -36.28 -23.11 1.62
C ALA A 433 -36.31 -21.69 1.03
N VAL A 434 -35.22 -21.28 0.36
CA VAL A 434 -35.08 -19.93 -0.23
C VAL A 434 -34.28 -19.95 -1.53
N SER A 435 -34.61 -19.03 -2.44
CA SER A 435 -33.84 -18.71 -3.65
C SER A 435 -33.50 -17.22 -3.73
N SER A 436 -32.41 -16.87 -4.43
CA SER A 436 -31.85 -15.50 -4.47
C SER A 436 -31.58 -14.89 -3.09
N ALA A 437 -31.28 -15.71 -2.09
CA ALA A 437 -30.83 -15.30 -0.76
C ALA A 437 -29.35 -14.87 -0.79
N ALA A 438 -28.92 -14.13 0.23
CA ALA A 438 -27.50 -13.93 0.48
C ALA A 438 -26.96 -15.09 1.33
N VAL A 439 -25.78 -15.60 0.99
CA VAL A 439 -25.11 -16.69 1.73
C VAL A 439 -23.63 -16.37 1.87
N VAL A 440 -23.09 -16.54 3.07
CA VAL A 440 -21.71 -16.15 3.42
C VAL A 440 -21.19 -16.98 4.60
N SER A 441 -19.88 -17.22 4.65
CA SER A 441 -19.19 -17.78 5.82
C SER A 441 -18.61 -16.67 6.70
N CYS A 442 -18.73 -16.84 8.02
CA CYS A 442 -18.13 -15.96 9.02
C CYS A 442 -17.96 -16.73 10.33
N LEU A 443 -16.89 -16.51 11.10
CA LEU A 443 -16.69 -17.09 12.44
C LEU A 443 -16.97 -18.62 12.51
N ASN A 444 -16.44 -19.37 11.54
CA ASN A 444 -16.61 -20.82 11.37
C ASN A 444 -18.07 -21.31 11.18
N LYS A 445 -19.00 -20.44 10.79
CA LYS A 445 -20.40 -20.77 10.48
C LYS A 445 -20.82 -20.23 9.12
N LEU A 446 -21.88 -20.80 8.55
CA LEU A 446 -22.56 -20.24 7.38
C LEU A 446 -23.82 -19.49 7.81
N TYR A 447 -24.11 -18.40 7.11
CA TYR A 447 -25.29 -17.57 7.31
C TYR A 447 -26.05 -17.46 6.00
N VAL A 448 -27.35 -17.69 6.04
CA VAL A 448 -28.29 -17.50 4.94
C VAL A 448 -29.27 -16.42 5.36
N MET A 449 -29.34 -15.35 4.58
CA MET A 449 -30.06 -14.13 4.93
C MET A 449 -31.04 -13.80 3.81
N GLY A 450 -32.32 -13.62 4.18
CA GLY A 450 -33.40 -13.24 3.28
C GLY A 450 -33.64 -14.23 2.13
N GLY A 451 -34.01 -13.70 0.95
CA GLY A 451 -34.37 -14.48 -0.23
C GLY A 451 -35.88 -14.64 -0.44
N ALA A 452 -36.22 -15.23 -1.59
CA ALA A 452 -37.58 -15.56 -1.99
C ALA A 452 -37.98 -16.96 -1.47
N VAL A 453 -39.11 -17.05 -0.79
CA VAL A 453 -39.68 -18.32 -0.29
C VAL A 453 -40.55 -18.97 -1.35
N ASP A 454 -41.34 -18.14 -2.04
CA ASP A 454 -42.14 -18.48 -3.21
C ASP A 454 -42.01 -17.35 -4.26
N ASP A 455 -43.01 -17.12 -5.12
CA ASP A 455 -42.99 -16.09 -6.16
C ASP A 455 -43.46 -14.71 -5.67
N THR A 456 -44.29 -14.67 -4.62
CA THR A 456 -44.88 -13.46 -4.04
C THR A 456 -44.26 -13.06 -2.70
N ALA A 457 -43.74 -14.01 -1.92
CA ALA A 457 -43.17 -13.78 -0.59
C ALA A 457 -41.63 -13.87 -0.54
N ASN A 458 -41.03 -12.83 0.05
CA ASN A 458 -39.65 -12.84 0.55
C ASN A 458 -39.62 -13.11 2.06
N THR A 459 -38.45 -13.45 2.61
CA THR A 459 -38.24 -13.56 4.07
C THR A 459 -37.21 -12.55 4.58
N ASP A 460 -37.28 -12.31 5.89
CA ASP A 460 -36.35 -11.60 6.76
C ASP A 460 -35.42 -12.53 7.56
N LYS A 461 -35.63 -13.85 7.52
CA LYS A 461 -34.94 -14.75 8.45
C LYS A 461 -33.45 -14.85 8.18
N VAL A 462 -32.69 -14.83 9.27
CA VAL A 462 -31.28 -15.23 9.31
C VAL A 462 -31.22 -16.69 9.79
N GLN A 463 -30.78 -17.58 8.91
CA GLN A 463 -30.57 -19.00 9.20
C GLN A 463 -29.06 -19.22 9.32
N CYS A 464 -28.58 -19.74 10.46
CA CYS A 464 -27.16 -19.97 10.72
C CYS A 464 -26.87 -21.46 10.87
N TYR A 465 -25.82 -21.95 10.21
CA TYR A 465 -25.41 -23.36 10.23
C TYR A 465 -24.16 -23.56 11.08
N ASN A 466 -24.24 -24.50 12.03
CA ASN A 466 -23.06 -25.02 12.72
C ASN A 466 -22.57 -26.29 12.00
N PRO A 467 -21.37 -26.29 11.37
CA PRO A 467 -20.82 -27.47 10.71
C PRO A 467 -20.49 -28.61 11.68
N GLU A 468 -20.15 -28.30 12.93
CA GLU A 468 -19.74 -29.29 13.94
C GLU A 468 -20.93 -30.14 14.42
N GLU A 469 -22.13 -29.55 14.45
CA GLU A 469 -23.37 -30.23 14.83
C GLU A 469 -24.20 -30.73 13.65
N ASN A 470 -23.90 -30.29 12.42
CA ASN A 470 -24.76 -30.42 11.24
C ASN A 470 -26.20 -29.94 11.52
N LYS A 471 -26.34 -28.71 12.04
CA LYS A 471 -27.62 -28.11 12.44
C LYS A 471 -27.75 -26.66 12.02
N TRP A 472 -29.00 -26.24 11.82
CA TRP A 472 -29.39 -24.85 11.59
C TRP A 472 -30.08 -24.25 12.82
N THR A 473 -29.77 -23.00 13.14
CA THR A 473 -30.49 -22.17 14.11
C THR A 473 -31.03 -20.91 13.43
N LEU A 474 -32.08 -20.31 14.00
CA LEU A 474 -32.55 -18.98 13.60
C LEU A 474 -31.91 -17.92 14.50
N LEU A 475 -31.51 -16.80 13.91
CA LEU A 475 -30.91 -15.64 14.58
C LEU A 475 -31.77 -14.38 14.30
N SER A 476 -31.38 -13.23 14.85
CA SER A 476 -32.17 -11.99 14.72
C SER A 476 -32.38 -11.58 13.25
N PRO A 477 -33.64 -11.30 12.85
CA PRO A 477 -34.02 -11.11 11.44
C PRO A 477 -33.36 -9.89 10.80
N THR A 478 -33.22 -9.92 9.47
CA THR A 478 -32.77 -8.78 8.68
C THR A 478 -33.75 -7.61 8.81
N PRO A 479 -33.28 -6.34 8.81
CA PRO A 479 -34.16 -5.16 8.83
C PRO A 479 -34.90 -4.90 7.50
N PHE A 480 -35.04 -5.91 6.66
CA PHE A 480 -35.62 -5.89 5.31
C PHE A 480 -36.12 -7.30 4.93
N TYR A 481 -37.01 -7.36 3.93
CA TYR A 481 -37.62 -8.61 3.44
C TYR A 481 -37.32 -8.75 1.93
N GLN A 482 -36.06 -9.03 1.57
CA GLN A 482 -35.60 -8.93 0.17
C GLN A 482 -34.91 -10.17 -0.38
N ARG A 483 -35.08 -10.34 -1.70
CA ARG A 483 -34.38 -11.30 -2.56
C ARG A 483 -33.37 -10.57 -3.46
N CYS A 484 -32.59 -11.31 -4.23
CA CYS A 484 -31.58 -10.78 -5.16
C CYS A 484 -30.50 -9.93 -4.47
N ILE A 485 -30.18 -10.34 -3.24
CA ILE A 485 -29.13 -9.79 -2.37
C ILE A 485 -27.86 -10.64 -2.45
N SER A 486 -26.74 -10.02 -2.10
CA SER A 486 -25.42 -10.63 -1.95
C SER A 486 -24.85 -10.22 -0.58
N ALA A 487 -24.00 -11.06 0.00
CA ALA A 487 -23.30 -10.74 1.25
C ALA A 487 -21.82 -11.17 1.18
N VAL A 488 -20.98 -10.47 1.92
CA VAL A 488 -19.55 -10.78 2.11
C VAL A 488 -19.16 -10.63 3.57
N CYS A 489 -18.13 -11.36 3.99
CA CYS A 489 -17.50 -11.21 5.30
C CYS A 489 -16.22 -10.40 5.15
N LEU A 490 -16.06 -9.36 5.98
CA LEU A 490 -14.84 -8.58 6.11
C LEU A 490 -14.61 -8.31 7.59
N ASP A 491 -13.41 -8.65 8.07
CA ASP A 491 -12.95 -8.45 9.46
C ASP A 491 -13.91 -9.03 10.54
N ASN A 492 -14.59 -10.14 10.21
CA ASN A 492 -15.61 -10.86 11.00
C ASN A 492 -17.00 -10.18 11.08
N ILE A 493 -17.24 -9.14 10.28
CA ILE A 493 -18.56 -8.52 10.11
C ILE A 493 -19.12 -8.96 8.75
N ILE A 494 -20.42 -9.29 8.73
CA ILE A 494 -21.13 -9.59 7.49
C ILE A 494 -21.74 -8.29 6.94
N TYR A 495 -21.52 -8.01 5.66
CA TYR A 495 -22.11 -6.88 4.96
C TYR A 495 -23.06 -7.38 3.87
N VAL A 496 -24.26 -6.81 3.80
CA VAL A 496 -25.32 -7.21 2.85
C VAL A 496 -25.70 -6.04 1.96
N VAL A 497 -25.78 -6.32 0.65
CA VAL A 497 -26.07 -5.35 -0.42
C VAL A 497 -26.97 -6.01 -1.47
N GLY A 498 -27.85 -5.25 -2.11
CA GLY A 498 -28.66 -5.70 -3.25
C GLY A 498 -30.16 -5.61 -3.00
N GLY A 499 -30.95 -6.39 -3.74
CA GLY A 499 -32.41 -6.47 -3.59
C GLY A 499 -33.16 -5.14 -3.72
N LEU A 500 -32.65 -4.23 -4.55
CA LEU A 500 -33.11 -2.84 -4.72
C LEU A 500 -33.13 -2.02 -3.43
N LEU A 501 -32.35 -2.42 -2.41
CA LEU A 501 -32.06 -1.60 -1.25
C LEU A 501 -31.06 -0.50 -1.66
N SER A 502 -31.36 0.74 -1.31
CA SER A 502 -30.41 1.86 -1.39
C SER A 502 -29.42 1.89 -0.22
N LYS A 503 -29.44 0.90 0.67
CA LYS A 503 -28.69 0.88 1.94
C LYS A 503 -27.77 -0.33 2.04
N ILE A 504 -26.57 -0.11 2.55
CA ILE A 504 -25.62 -1.16 2.97
C ILE A 504 -25.89 -1.45 4.44
N PHE A 505 -26.20 -2.71 4.74
CA PHE A 505 -26.38 -3.19 6.10
C PHE A 505 -25.18 -4.01 6.54
N SER A 506 -24.80 -3.90 7.82
CA SER A 506 -23.85 -4.79 8.48
C SER A 506 -24.51 -5.58 9.60
N TYR A 507 -23.97 -6.76 9.86
CA TYR A 507 -24.40 -7.67 10.91
C TYR A 507 -23.19 -8.20 11.66
N ASP A 508 -23.21 -8.04 12.98
CA ASP A 508 -22.20 -8.56 13.90
C ASP A 508 -22.68 -9.90 14.48
N PRO A 509 -22.12 -11.05 14.03
CA PRO A 509 -22.59 -12.36 14.48
C PRO A 509 -22.16 -12.73 15.89
N ARG A 510 -21.31 -11.92 16.54
CA ARG A 510 -20.94 -12.08 17.97
C ARG A 510 -21.95 -11.40 18.90
N LYS A 511 -22.69 -10.40 18.38
CA LYS A 511 -23.71 -9.64 19.12
C LYS A 511 -25.15 -9.93 18.67
N ASP A 512 -25.31 -10.68 17.58
CA ASP A 512 -26.58 -10.90 16.87
C ASP A 512 -27.30 -9.57 16.55
N SER A 513 -26.54 -8.57 16.07
CA SER A 513 -27.03 -7.20 15.93
C SER A 513 -26.80 -6.61 14.54
N TRP A 514 -27.84 -6.01 13.98
CA TRP A 514 -27.84 -5.31 12.69
C TRP A 514 -27.54 -3.81 12.83
N ARG A 515 -26.89 -3.23 11.82
CA ARG A 515 -26.68 -1.78 11.66
C ARG A 515 -26.79 -1.38 10.19
N GLU A 516 -27.29 -0.18 9.95
CA GLU A 516 -27.10 0.53 8.68
C GLU A 516 -25.73 1.21 8.71
N VAL A 517 -24.93 1.09 7.64
CA VAL A 517 -23.54 1.62 7.62
C VAL A 517 -23.27 2.62 6.50
N ALA A 518 -23.99 2.55 5.38
CA ALA A 518 -23.87 3.50 4.28
C ALA A 518 -25.08 3.45 3.34
N THR A 519 -25.18 4.44 2.46
CA THR A 519 -26.21 4.56 1.42
C THR A 519 -25.56 4.52 0.04
N LEU A 520 -26.11 3.72 -0.88
CA LEU A 520 -25.67 3.66 -2.27
C LEU A 520 -26.23 4.85 -3.08
N PRO A 521 -25.50 5.35 -4.10
CA PRO A 521 -26.01 6.39 -5.02
C PRO A 521 -27.25 5.99 -5.84
N GLY A 522 -27.65 4.71 -5.82
CA GLY A 522 -28.91 4.22 -6.38
C GLY A 522 -29.17 2.76 -5.97
N PRO A 523 -30.42 2.29 -6.00
CA PRO A 523 -30.77 0.91 -5.68
C PRO A 523 -30.23 -0.06 -6.75
N LEU A 524 -29.76 -1.23 -6.31
CA LEU A 524 -29.29 -2.30 -7.19
C LEU A 524 -29.81 -3.66 -6.70
N GLU A 525 -30.05 -4.60 -7.61
CA GLU A 525 -30.17 -6.02 -7.31
C GLU A 525 -29.23 -6.88 -8.14
N SER A 526 -28.99 -8.12 -7.72
CA SER A 526 -28.32 -9.14 -8.55
C SER A 526 -26.90 -8.75 -9.02
N CYS A 527 -26.24 -7.90 -8.23
CA CYS A 527 -24.87 -7.42 -8.42
C CYS A 527 -23.83 -8.44 -7.89
N GLY A 528 -22.63 -8.35 -8.46
CA GLY A 528 -21.44 -8.97 -7.91
C GLY A 528 -20.99 -8.24 -6.65
N LEU A 529 -20.60 -8.98 -5.62
CA LEU A 529 -20.14 -8.44 -4.35
C LEU A 529 -18.91 -9.23 -3.90
N THR A 530 -17.79 -8.55 -3.66
CA THR A 530 -16.56 -9.21 -3.19
C THR A 530 -15.69 -8.27 -2.34
N VAL A 531 -14.69 -8.83 -1.68
CA VAL A 531 -13.73 -8.09 -0.83
C VAL A 531 -12.38 -8.04 -1.53
N CYS A 532 -11.80 -6.86 -1.69
CA CYS A 532 -10.49 -6.67 -2.33
C CYS A 532 -9.81 -5.42 -1.76
N GLY A 533 -8.51 -5.48 -1.46
CA GLY A 533 -7.75 -4.39 -0.86
C GLY A 533 -8.29 -3.92 0.49
N GLY A 534 -8.93 -4.80 1.26
CA GLY A 534 -9.64 -4.45 2.50
C GLY A 534 -10.93 -3.63 2.32
N LYS A 535 -11.38 -3.38 1.08
CA LYS A 535 -12.65 -2.71 0.77
C LYS A 535 -13.66 -3.66 0.10
N ILE A 536 -14.94 -3.30 0.11
CA ILE A 536 -16.03 -4.08 -0.49
C ILE A 536 -16.38 -3.53 -1.87
N TYR A 537 -16.20 -4.34 -2.91
CA TYR A 537 -16.49 -3.99 -4.30
C TYR A 537 -17.90 -4.48 -4.69
N ILE A 538 -18.69 -3.55 -5.22
CA ILE A 538 -20.09 -3.73 -5.64
C ILE A 538 -20.13 -3.48 -7.15
N LEU A 539 -20.32 -4.54 -7.94
CA LEU A 539 -20.13 -4.53 -9.39
C LEU A 539 -21.43 -4.87 -10.13
N GLY A 540 -21.82 -4.00 -11.07
CA GLY A 540 -22.94 -4.21 -11.97
C GLY A 540 -24.26 -4.48 -11.25
N GLY A 541 -24.99 -5.49 -11.72
CA GLY A 541 -26.34 -5.82 -11.26
C GLY A 541 -27.41 -5.19 -12.15
N ARG A 542 -28.62 -5.02 -11.62
CA ARG A 542 -29.76 -4.36 -12.27
C ARG A 542 -30.25 -3.20 -11.44
N ASP A 543 -30.73 -2.15 -12.10
CA ASP A 543 -31.34 -0.99 -11.47
C ASP A 543 -32.86 -1.17 -11.20
N GLU A 544 -33.50 -0.12 -10.70
CA GLU A 544 -34.96 -0.05 -10.46
C GLU A 544 -35.82 -0.18 -11.72
N ASN A 545 -35.26 0.09 -12.91
CA ASN A 545 -35.92 -0.14 -14.20
C ASN A 545 -35.80 -1.60 -14.66
N GLY A 546 -35.02 -2.42 -13.94
CA GLY A 546 -34.65 -3.77 -14.32
C GLY A 546 -33.60 -3.81 -15.43
N GLU A 547 -32.96 -2.70 -15.79
CA GLU A 547 -31.87 -2.69 -16.76
C GLU A 547 -30.56 -3.08 -16.08
N GLY A 548 -29.79 -3.97 -16.73
CA GLY A 548 -28.45 -4.34 -16.28
C GLY A 548 -27.48 -3.16 -16.40
N THR A 549 -26.61 -2.97 -15.42
CA THR A 549 -25.66 -1.84 -15.35
C THR A 549 -24.20 -2.28 -15.35
N ASP A 550 -23.33 -1.36 -15.76
CA ASP A 550 -21.88 -1.40 -15.73
C ASP A 550 -21.27 -0.63 -14.55
N LYS A 551 -22.10 0.07 -13.75
CA LYS A 551 -21.67 0.83 -12.58
C LYS A 551 -20.89 -0.04 -11.60
N ALA A 552 -19.84 0.53 -11.03
CA ALA A 552 -19.02 -0.08 -10.01
C ALA A 552 -18.85 0.90 -8.84
N PHE A 553 -18.95 0.38 -7.61
CA PHE A 553 -18.76 1.13 -6.38
C PHE A 553 -17.86 0.36 -5.43
N THR A 554 -17.15 1.09 -4.58
CA THR A 554 -16.37 0.53 -3.48
C THR A 554 -16.87 1.13 -2.17
N PHE A 555 -17.23 0.29 -1.21
CA PHE A 555 -17.53 0.69 0.16
C PHE A 555 -16.34 0.37 1.08
N ASP A 556 -15.96 1.34 1.90
CA ASP A 556 -14.84 1.27 2.82
C ASP A 556 -15.37 1.29 4.27
N PRO A 557 -15.31 0.16 5.01
CA PRO A 557 -15.84 0.11 6.38
C PRO A 557 -15.07 0.94 7.41
N ALA A 558 -13.82 1.34 7.12
CA ALA A 558 -13.01 2.13 8.04
C ALA A 558 -13.37 3.63 7.98
N THR A 559 -13.78 4.12 6.80
CA THR A 559 -14.21 5.52 6.59
C THR A 559 -15.73 5.68 6.54
N GLY A 560 -16.48 4.59 6.30
CA GLY A 560 -17.92 4.61 6.04
C GLY A 560 -18.29 5.13 4.64
N MET A 561 -17.32 5.42 3.78
CA MET A 561 -17.56 6.07 2.48
C MET A 561 -17.87 5.07 1.37
N VAL A 562 -18.69 5.51 0.40
CA VAL A 562 -18.97 4.80 -0.86
C VAL A 562 -18.39 5.61 -2.00
N GLU A 563 -17.38 5.05 -2.67
CA GLU A 563 -16.64 5.67 -3.77
C GLU A 563 -17.11 5.08 -5.11
N GLN A 564 -17.42 5.91 -6.11
CA GLN A 564 -17.67 5.43 -7.48
C GLN A 564 -16.35 5.02 -8.15
N GLN A 565 -16.34 3.82 -8.76
CA GLN A 565 -15.20 3.27 -9.47
C GLN A 565 -15.37 3.41 -11.01
N PRO A 566 -14.30 3.20 -11.79
CA PRO A 566 -14.41 3.03 -13.24
C PRO A 566 -15.43 1.92 -13.58
N PRO A 567 -16.27 2.09 -14.61
CA PRO A 567 -17.29 1.10 -14.97
C PRO A 567 -16.68 -0.22 -15.44
N LEU A 568 -17.48 -1.28 -15.34
CA LEU A 568 -17.23 -2.56 -15.99
C LEU A 568 -17.11 -2.38 -17.52
N GLN A 569 -16.39 -3.29 -18.19
CA GLN A 569 -16.32 -3.28 -19.66
C GLN A 569 -17.69 -3.43 -20.37
N ARG A 570 -18.72 -3.89 -19.66
CA ARG A 570 -20.09 -4.05 -20.17
C ARG A 570 -21.11 -4.12 -19.04
N CYS A 571 -22.35 -3.71 -19.34
CA CYS A 571 -23.49 -3.87 -18.45
C CYS A 571 -23.73 -5.36 -18.13
N THR A 572 -23.66 -5.74 -16.85
CA THR A 572 -23.60 -7.16 -16.45
C THR A 572 -24.40 -7.44 -15.18
N SER A 573 -25.35 -8.37 -15.24
CA SER A 573 -26.19 -8.82 -14.10
C SER A 573 -26.15 -10.33 -13.89
N TYR A 574 -26.49 -10.83 -12.68
CA TYR A 574 -26.49 -12.27 -12.34
C TYR A 574 -25.17 -13.01 -12.65
N HIS A 575 -24.04 -12.31 -12.50
CA HIS A 575 -22.70 -12.79 -12.81
C HIS A 575 -21.98 -13.36 -11.57
N GLY A 576 -20.97 -14.18 -11.79
CA GLY A 576 -20.01 -14.54 -10.75
C GLY A 576 -19.05 -13.38 -10.47
N CYS A 577 -18.79 -13.08 -9.20
CA CYS A 577 -17.82 -12.05 -8.78
C CYS A 577 -17.07 -12.57 -7.55
N VAL A 578 -15.75 -12.66 -7.63
CA VAL A 578 -14.88 -13.20 -6.58
C VAL A 578 -13.50 -12.51 -6.61
N THR A 579 -12.78 -12.52 -5.50
CA THR A 579 -11.37 -12.10 -5.45
C THR A 579 -10.44 -13.30 -5.36
N ILE A 580 -9.33 -13.26 -6.09
CA ILE A 580 -8.19 -14.17 -5.96
C ILE A 580 -6.90 -13.39 -5.74
N LEU A 581 -5.83 -14.08 -5.36
CA LEU A 581 -4.46 -13.59 -5.42
C LEU A 581 -3.86 -13.96 -6.78
N GLN A 582 -3.30 -12.98 -7.50
CA GLN A 582 -2.57 -13.20 -8.74
C GLN A 582 -1.10 -12.84 -8.57
N ARG A 583 -0.20 -13.69 -9.07
CA ARG A 583 1.21 -13.33 -9.23
C ARG A 583 1.38 -12.35 -10.40
N MET A 584 2.01 -11.22 -10.12
CA MET A 584 2.26 -10.15 -11.06
C MET A 584 3.60 -10.39 -11.76
N ASN A 585 3.56 -10.82 -13.02
CA ASN A 585 4.75 -10.76 -13.88
C ASN A 585 5.10 -9.27 -14.08
N ARG A 586 6.29 -8.86 -13.64
CA ARG A 586 6.88 -7.54 -13.93
C ARG A 586 7.55 -7.56 -15.31
#